data_AF-A0AAD3HER8-F1
#
_entry.id   AF-A0AAD3HER8-F1
#
_cell.length_a   1.000
_cell.length_b   1.000
_cell.length_c   1.000
_cell.angle_alpha   90.00
_cell.angle_beta   90.00
_cell.angle_gamma   90.00
#
_symmetry.space_group_name_H-M   'P 1'
#
loop_
_entity.id
_entity.type
_entity.pdbx_description
1 polymer ?
#
loop_
_entity_poly.entity_id
_entity_poly.type
_entity_poly.pdbx_seq_one_letter_code
_entity_poly.pdbx_strand_id
1 'polypeptide(L)'
;MSAFQHLRRIPAKYPFAFGVGVSTVKTSASDLLVQSVVEKKEKIDWKRNAAFASFGFFYLGGIQYMIYVPIFGRMFPNAASFAAKSLKDKLKDVKGQIALASQVFLDQCVHHPLMYFPAFYMTKEFVTSGGKPDFKKALTTYKENMKEDLLALWKIWVPATLANFAFMPMYMRIPCVAATSALWTCILSAMRGGDVVHSDDMGAVTGASFELMKEGIDSLFTSSVDVDPNLSHIVVSAAGPDKVGWVSLVANAVANEDGNITHSKMIRLGHDFLILMHVAVKPEKVKTLVSHLNSNPDLEPLNLKTSFLSKRQTGKFDKPLTGIKIHCVGIDKPGMLAAVSKKVSEEKLSVENISTELKLDRSGNRLFYIDCYCSATKKLTKDDLDKLYEDFNVLKKELNFDVVDIRVTMD
;
A
#
# COMPACT_ATOMS: atom_id res chain seq x y z
N MET A 1 -33.94 2.26 29.82
CA MET A 1 -32.68 3.01 29.92
C MET A 1 -31.70 2.42 28.93
N SER A 2 -31.29 3.21 27.94
CA SER A 2 -30.67 2.73 26.69
C SER A 2 -29.27 2.12 26.92
N ALA A 3 -28.94 1.05 26.18
CA ALA A 3 -27.64 0.36 26.13
C ALA A 3 -26.42 1.32 26.05
N PHE A 4 -26.64 2.53 25.51
CA PHE A 4 -25.66 3.61 25.42
C PHE A 4 -25.15 4.11 26.79
N GLN A 5 -25.98 4.08 27.85
CA GLN A 5 -25.56 4.47 29.20
C GLN A 5 -24.71 3.38 29.88
N HIS A 6 -24.95 2.10 29.58
CA HIS A 6 -24.11 1.00 30.06
C HIS A 6 -22.72 1.01 29.38
N LEU A 7 -22.67 1.29 28.07
CA LEU A 7 -21.42 1.44 27.31
C LEU A 7 -20.50 2.55 27.84
N ARG A 8 -21.03 3.66 28.39
CA ARG A 8 -20.20 4.72 29.02
C ARG A 8 -19.69 4.35 30.42
N ARG A 9 -20.34 3.45 31.15
CA ARG A 9 -19.98 3.10 32.54
C ARG A 9 -18.86 2.07 32.65
N ILE A 10 -18.73 1.18 31.67
CA ILE A 10 -17.75 0.10 31.68
C ILE A 10 -16.29 0.62 31.66
N PRO A 11 -15.90 1.56 30.77
CA PRO A 11 -14.54 2.10 30.75
C PRO A 11 -14.19 2.87 32.03
N ALA A 12 -15.18 3.50 32.67
CA ALA A 12 -14.96 4.25 33.91
C ALA A 12 -14.82 3.34 35.14
N LYS A 13 -15.50 2.19 35.15
CA LYS A 13 -15.49 1.24 36.26
C LYS A 13 -14.33 0.23 36.18
N TYR A 14 -13.92 -0.15 34.98
CA TYR A 14 -12.83 -1.11 34.73
C TYR A 14 -11.90 -0.63 33.61
N PRO A 15 -11.17 0.49 33.80
CA PRO A 15 -10.36 1.12 32.74
C PRO A 15 -9.23 0.22 32.24
N PHE A 16 -8.61 -0.54 33.13
CA PHE A 16 -7.55 -1.49 32.77
C PHE A 16 -8.08 -2.65 31.91
N ALA A 17 -9.13 -3.34 32.38
CA ALA A 17 -9.73 -4.46 31.64
C ALA A 17 -10.28 -4.02 30.28
N PHE A 18 -10.87 -2.81 30.22
CA PHE A 18 -11.32 -2.21 28.98
C PHE A 18 -10.14 -1.91 28.02
N GLY A 19 -9.05 -1.32 28.52
CA GLY A 19 -7.85 -1.03 27.74
C GLY A 19 -7.18 -2.29 27.17
N VAL A 20 -7.14 -3.36 27.97
CA VAL A 20 -6.65 -4.69 27.55
C VAL A 20 -7.54 -5.25 26.44
N GLY A 21 -8.85 -5.33 26.67
CA GLY A 21 -9.79 -5.88 25.69
C GLY A 21 -9.77 -5.13 24.35
N VAL A 22 -9.79 -3.79 24.39
CA VAL A 22 -9.72 -2.96 23.18
C VAL A 22 -8.38 -3.17 22.46
N SER A 23 -7.27 -3.23 23.18
CA SER A 23 -5.95 -3.40 22.58
C SER A 23 -5.80 -4.77 21.91
N THR A 24 -6.28 -5.85 22.54
CA THR A 24 -6.28 -7.20 21.96
C THR A 24 -7.15 -7.30 20.72
N VAL A 25 -8.39 -6.80 20.78
CA VAL A 25 -9.31 -6.83 19.64
C VAL A 25 -8.77 -5.99 18.50
N LYS A 26 -8.26 -4.79 18.79
CA LYS A 26 -7.64 -3.91 17.79
C LYS A 26 -6.47 -4.59 17.09
N THR A 27 -5.52 -5.18 17.83
CA THR A 27 -4.35 -5.79 17.19
C THR A 27 -4.69 -7.03 16.39
N SER A 28 -5.59 -7.88 16.89
CA SER A 28 -6.09 -9.03 16.14
C SER A 28 -6.83 -8.58 14.88
N ALA A 29 -7.73 -7.59 14.98
CA ALA A 29 -8.48 -7.08 13.83
C ALA A 29 -7.59 -6.38 12.79
N SER A 30 -6.62 -5.58 13.22
CA SER A 30 -5.62 -4.96 12.34
C SER A 30 -4.83 -6.00 11.57
N ASP A 31 -4.41 -7.07 12.24
CA ASP A 31 -3.68 -8.16 11.60
C ASP A 31 -4.57 -8.96 10.65
N LEU A 32 -5.83 -9.27 11.02
CA LEU A 32 -6.78 -9.90 10.11
C LEU A 32 -7.07 -9.04 8.87
N LEU A 33 -7.24 -7.73 9.06
CA LEU A 33 -7.41 -6.78 7.95
C LEU A 33 -6.19 -6.78 7.04
N VAL A 34 -4.98 -6.80 7.58
CA VAL A 34 -3.77 -6.88 6.76
C VAL A 34 -3.72 -8.22 6.03
N GLN A 35 -3.93 -9.33 6.72
CA GLN A 35 -3.89 -10.65 6.09
C GLN A 35 -4.96 -10.80 4.99
N SER A 36 -6.16 -10.23 5.17
CA SER A 36 -7.28 -10.39 4.23
C SER A 36 -7.35 -9.32 3.14
N VAL A 37 -7.06 -8.05 3.47
CA VAL A 37 -7.23 -6.92 2.54
C VAL A 37 -5.91 -6.53 1.89
N VAL A 38 -4.82 -6.50 2.66
CA VAL A 38 -3.50 -6.05 2.17
C VAL A 38 -2.73 -7.21 1.54
N GLU A 39 -2.62 -8.33 2.25
CA GLU A 39 -1.90 -9.53 1.81
C GLU A 39 -2.80 -10.50 1.02
N LYS A 40 -4.13 -10.33 1.10
CA LYS A 40 -5.14 -11.15 0.41
C LYS A 40 -4.91 -12.67 0.54
N LYS A 41 -4.48 -13.11 1.72
CA LYS A 41 -4.23 -14.53 2.03
C LYS A 41 -5.53 -15.34 1.96
N GLU A 42 -5.50 -16.45 1.23
CA GLU A 42 -6.63 -17.40 1.17
C GLU A 42 -6.91 -18.07 2.52
N LYS A 43 -5.87 -18.29 3.32
CA LYS A 43 -5.96 -18.86 4.66
C LYS A 43 -5.32 -17.91 5.66
N ILE A 44 -6.10 -17.54 6.67
CA ILE A 44 -5.61 -16.74 7.78
C ILE A 44 -4.56 -17.53 8.56
N ASP A 45 -3.39 -16.92 8.73
CA ASP A 45 -2.37 -17.38 9.65
C ASP A 45 -2.79 -17.01 11.07
N TRP A 46 -3.43 -17.98 11.73
CA TRP A 46 -3.88 -17.86 13.11
C TRP A 46 -2.73 -17.84 14.11
N LYS A 47 -1.54 -18.35 13.78
CA LYS A 47 -0.37 -18.25 14.67
C LYS A 47 0.17 -16.83 14.68
N ARG A 48 0.27 -16.21 13.51
CA ARG A 48 0.56 -14.76 13.39
C ARG A 48 -0.50 -13.94 14.09
N ASN A 49 -1.78 -14.22 13.85
CA ASN A 49 -2.85 -13.46 14.51
C ASN A 49 -2.80 -13.60 16.04
N ALA A 50 -2.49 -14.80 16.54
CA ALA A 50 -2.26 -15.03 17.96
C ALA A 50 -1.06 -14.24 18.50
N ALA A 51 0.00 -14.05 17.72
CA ALA A 51 1.13 -13.21 18.11
C ALA A 51 0.71 -11.74 18.27
N PHE A 52 -0.07 -11.20 17.32
CA PHE A 52 -0.63 -9.84 17.40
C PHE A 52 -1.64 -9.68 18.53
N ALA A 53 -2.53 -10.66 18.74
CA ALA A 53 -3.47 -10.67 19.85
C ALA A 53 -2.75 -10.72 21.21
N SER A 54 -1.73 -11.57 21.34
CA SER A 54 -0.90 -11.69 22.55
C SER A 54 -0.14 -10.41 22.83
N PHE A 55 0.46 -9.79 21.81
CA PHE A 55 1.14 -8.51 21.95
C PHE A 55 0.15 -7.40 22.36
N GLY A 56 -1.04 -7.39 21.79
CA GLY A 56 -2.12 -6.47 22.18
C GLY A 56 -2.59 -6.66 23.61
N PHE A 57 -2.69 -7.90 24.08
CA PHE A 57 -3.12 -8.23 25.44
C PHE A 57 -2.05 -7.87 26.48
N PHE A 58 -0.86 -8.46 26.36
CA PHE A 58 0.18 -8.36 27.40
C PHE A 58 0.90 -7.02 27.34
N TYR A 59 1.32 -6.60 26.15
CA TYR A 59 2.14 -5.39 26.01
C TYR A 59 1.27 -4.14 25.91
N LEU A 60 0.44 -3.99 24.88
CA LEU A 60 -0.34 -2.76 24.69
C LEU A 60 -1.40 -2.56 25.79
N GLY A 61 -2.10 -3.64 26.16
CA GLY A 61 -3.12 -3.62 27.20
C GLY A 61 -2.55 -3.52 28.61
N GLY A 62 -1.53 -4.33 28.91
CA GLY A 62 -0.93 -4.44 30.24
C GLY A 62 0.20 -3.43 30.47
N ILE A 63 1.38 -3.73 29.91
CA ILE A 63 2.62 -3.01 30.18
C ILE A 63 2.54 -1.54 29.75
N GLN A 64 2.02 -1.28 28.55
CA GLN A 64 1.90 0.07 28.01
C GLN A 64 0.89 0.89 28.82
N TYR A 65 -0.22 0.31 29.29
CA TYR A 65 -1.11 1.01 30.22
C TYR A 65 -0.37 1.43 31.50
N MET A 66 0.47 0.56 32.06
CA MET A 66 1.29 0.89 33.24
C MET A 66 2.37 1.95 32.96
N ILE A 67 2.90 2.02 31.74
CA ILE A 67 3.85 3.07 31.38
C ILE A 67 3.14 4.41 31.19
N TYR A 68 2.05 4.45 30.41
CA TYR A 68 1.44 5.72 30.03
C TYR A 68 0.53 6.32 31.11
N VAL A 69 -0.15 5.49 31.90
CA VAL A 69 -1.13 6.00 32.89
C VAL A 69 -0.43 6.40 34.20
N PRO A 70 0.21 5.49 34.98
CA PRO A 70 0.82 5.87 36.25
C PRO A 70 2.26 6.39 36.14
N ILE A 71 3.10 5.94 35.19
CA ILE A 71 4.50 6.38 35.11
C ILE A 71 4.58 7.75 34.41
N PHE A 72 4.09 7.86 33.18
CA PHE A 72 4.12 9.13 32.44
C PHE A 72 3.24 10.19 33.10
N GLY A 73 2.13 9.80 33.74
CA GLY A 73 1.32 10.71 34.56
C GLY A 73 2.09 11.32 35.73
N ARG A 74 3.04 10.58 36.35
CA ARG A 74 3.90 11.10 37.42
C ARG A 74 5.09 11.89 36.91
N MET A 75 5.67 11.48 35.77
CA MET A 75 6.81 12.17 35.17
C MET A 75 6.40 13.51 34.55
N PHE A 76 5.17 13.61 34.02
CA PHE A 76 4.65 14.79 33.36
C PHE A 76 3.29 15.21 33.94
N PRO A 77 3.22 15.61 35.22
CA PRO A 77 1.95 15.91 35.91
C PRO A 77 1.19 17.09 35.28
N ASN A 78 1.91 17.99 34.61
CA ASN A 78 1.33 19.15 33.94
C ASN A 78 0.88 18.86 32.50
N ALA A 79 1.08 17.65 31.97
CA ALA A 79 0.74 17.31 30.58
C ALA A 79 -0.76 17.45 30.29
N ALA A 80 -1.62 17.03 31.22
CA ALA A 80 -3.07 17.16 31.07
C ALA A 80 -3.52 18.63 31.09
N SER A 81 -2.91 19.44 31.95
CA SER A 81 -3.18 20.89 32.03
C SER A 81 -2.71 21.62 30.77
N PHE A 82 -1.50 21.32 30.28
CA PHE A 82 -0.99 21.86 29.01
C PHE A 82 -1.83 21.42 27.81
N ALA A 83 -2.27 20.16 27.80
CA ALA A 83 -3.14 19.62 26.77
C ALA A 83 -4.47 20.41 26.68
N ALA A 84 -5.02 20.83 27.82
CA ALA A 84 -6.28 21.56 27.89
C ALA A 84 -6.21 23.04 27.44
N LYS A 85 -5.01 23.61 27.28
CA LYS A 85 -4.81 25.02 26.88
C LYS A 85 -5.21 25.28 25.41
N SER A 86 -5.57 26.53 25.11
CA SER A 86 -5.78 26.99 23.74
C SER A 86 -4.47 26.98 22.95
N LEU A 87 -4.55 26.95 21.61
CA LEU A 87 -3.38 27.02 20.72
C LEU A 87 -2.48 28.23 21.03
N LYS A 88 -3.08 29.40 21.26
CA LYS A 88 -2.38 30.65 21.56
C LYS A 88 -1.65 30.58 22.91
N ASP A 89 -2.24 29.93 23.90
CA ASP A 89 -1.66 29.80 25.24
C ASP A 89 -0.58 28.71 25.29
N LYS A 90 -0.72 27.65 24.48
CA LYS A 90 0.33 26.63 24.31
C LYS A 90 1.60 27.23 23.72
N LEU A 91 1.48 28.10 22.72
CA LEU A 91 2.64 28.77 22.10
C LEU A 91 3.42 29.65 23.07
N LYS A 92 2.75 30.16 24.12
CA LYS A 92 3.37 30.99 25.17
C LYS A 92 3.90 30.18 26.36
N ASP A 93 3.47 28.93 26.52
CA ASP A 93 3.88 28.07 27.62
C ASP A 93 5.09 27.20 27.26
N VAL A 94 6.28 27.81 27.36
CA VAL A 94 7.57 27.16 27.07
C VAL A 94 7.79 25.94 27.97
N LYS A 95 7.37 25.97 29.24
CA LYS A 95 7.53 24.85 30.17
C LYS A 95 6.69 23.65 29.74
N GLY A 96 5.45 23.89 29.31
CA GLY A 96 4.57 22.87 28.77
C GLY A 96 5.06 22.28 27.44
N GLN A 97 5.65 23.12 26.56
CA GLN A 97 6.28 22.68 25.32
C GLN A 97 7.49 21.78 25.57
N ILE A 98 8.37 22.16 26.50
CA ILE A 98 9.53 21.33 26.87
C ILE A 98 9.04 20.00 27.46
N ALA A 99 8.07 20.00 28.37
CA ALA A 99 7.51 18.78 28.94
C ALA A 99 6.92 17.86 27.85
N LEU A 100 6.18 18.43 26.88
CA LEU A 100 5.65 17.68 25.74
C LEU A 100 6.79 17.12 24.88
N ALA A 101 7.78 17.93 24.51
CA ALA A 101 8.91 17.48 23.69
C ALA A 101 9.70 16.37 24.40
N SER A 102 9.93 16.49 25.71
CA SER A 102 10.56 15.46 26.53
C SER A 102 9.71 14.18 26.59
N GLN A 103 8.39 14.28 26.71
CA GLN A 103 7.50 13.12 26.67
C GLN A 103 7.57 12.40 25.32
N VAL A 104 7.50 13.15 24.22
CA VAL A 104 7.62 12.58 22.86
C VAL A 104 8.99 11.97 22.63
N PHE A 105 10.06 12.62 23.09
CA PHE A 105 11.42 12.10 22.97
C PHE A 105 11.59 10.80 23.77
N LEU A 106 11.19 10.76 25.04
CA LEU A 106 11.25 9.53 25.84
C LEU A 106 10.42 8.42 25.20
N ASP A 107 9.26 8.75 24.66
CA ASP A 107 8.43 7.75 24.02
C ASP A 107 9.10 7.21 22.74
N GLN A 108 9.47 8.08 21.82
CA GLN A 108 9.92 7.72 20.48
C GLN A 108 11.38 7.24 20.43
N CYS A 109 12.24 7.71 21.34
CA CYS A 109 13.68 7.43 21.34
C CYS A 109 14.14 6.49 22.46
N VAL A 110 13.32 6.24 23.49
CA VAL A 110 13.68 5.37 24.61
C VAL A 110 12.72 4.20 24.73
N HIS A 111 11.43 4.47 24.95
CA HIS A 111 10.41 3.42 25.13
C HIS A 111 10.26 2.56 23.87
N HIS A 112 10.12 3.17 22.69
CA HIS A 112 9.92 2.38 21.47
C HIS A 112 11.13 1.49 21.09
N PRO A 113 12.38 2.01 21.06
CA PRO A 113 13.55 1.19 20.74
C PRO A 113 13.93 0.17 21.81
N LEU A 114 13.76 0.48 23.10
CA LEU A 114 14.27 -0.36 24.18
C LEU A 114 13.23 -1.32 24.75
N MET A 115 11.95 -1.05 24.55
CA MET A 115 10.87 -1.85 25.14
C MET A 115 9.86 -2.33 24.09
N TYR A 116 9.28 -1.43 23.29
CA TYR A 116 8.17 -1.78 22.39
C TYR A 116 8.59 -2.81 21.34
N PHE A 117 9.61 -2.50 20.54
CA PHE A 117 10.05 -3.39 19.48
C PHE A 117 10.68 -4.69 20.02
N PRO A 118 11.59 -4.67 21.02
CA PRO A 118 12.08 -5.90 21.64
C PRO A 118 10.94 -6.80 22.13
N ALA A 119 9.93 -6.24 22.81
CA ALA A 119 8.78 -7.01 23.28
C ALA A 119 7.94 -7.58 22.13
N PHE A 120 7.77 -6.83 21.04
CA PHE A 120 7.07 -7.32 19.85
C PHE A 120 7.78 -8.52 19.24
N TYR A 121 9.09 -8.41 18.99
CA TYR A 121 9.90 -9.49 18.41
C TYR A 121 9.94 -10.73 19.30
N MET A 122 10.08 -10.54 20.61
CA MET A 122 10.03 -11.65 21.57
C MET A 122 8.64 -12.31 21.60
N THR A 123 7.57 -11.52 21.53
CA THR A 123 6.19 -12.05 21.51
C THR A 123 5.92 -12.82 20.21
N LYS A 124 6.39 -12.30 19.08
CA LYS A 124 6.32 -12.99 17.79
C LYS A 124 7.01 -14.35 17.89
N GLU A 125 8.29 -14.37 18.26
CA GLU A 125 9.07 -15.60 18.40
C GLU A 125 8.43 -16.60 19.37
N PHE A 126 7.93 -16.12 20.51
CA PHE A 126 7.26 -16.96 21.50
C PHE A 126 6.05 -17.69 20.93
N VAL A 127 5.24 -17.00 20.13
CA VAL A 127 3.98 -17.56 19.61
C VAL A 127 4.18 -18.34 18.30
N THR A 128 5.15 -17.96 17.46
CA THR A 128 5.32 -18.55 16.13
C THR A 128 6.34 -19.69 16.05
N SER A 129 7.29 -19.78 16.98
CA SER A 129 8.43 -20.73 16.89
C SER A 129 8.06 -22.22 16.89
N GLY A 130 6.84 -22.60 17.29
CA GLY A 130 6.35 -23.98 17.24
C GLY A 130 7.14 -24.98 18.12
N GLY A 131 8.09 -24.49 18.92
CA GLY A 131 9.07 -25.25 19.69
C GLY A 131 9.64 -24.40 20.84
N LYS A 132 10.93 -24.53 21.16
CA LYS A 132 11.57 -23.66 22.15
C LYS A 132 11.86 -22.28 21.52
N PRO A 133 11.34 -21.18 22.07
CA PRO A 133 11.54 -19.85 21.51
C PRO A 133 13.01 -19.42 21.63
N ASP A 134 13.58 -18.89 20.54
CA ASP A 134 14.93 -18.33 20.54
C ASP A 134 14.88 -16.80 20.64
N PHE A 135 14.82 -16.32 21.90
CA PHE A 135 14.81 -14.88 22.16
C PHE A 135 16.09 -14.17 21.72
N LYS A 136 17.22 -14.88 21.63
CA LYS A 136 18.48 -14.28 21.17
C LYS A 136 18.40 -14.01 19.67
N LYS A 137 17.85 -14.95 18.90
CA LYS A 137 17.53 -14.76 17.49
C LYS A 137 16.56 -13.60 17.30
N ALA A 138 15.46 -13.56 18.07
CA ALA A 138 14.46 -12.49 17.98
C ALA A 138 15.07 -11.09 18.18
N LEU A 139 15.96 -10.93 19.18
CA LEU A 139 16.65 -9.67 19.44
C LEU A 139 17.71 -9.33 18.37
N THR A 140 18.32 -10.34 17.77
CA THR A 140 19.27 -10.14 16.66
C THR A 140 18.53 -9.63 15.42
N THR A 141 17.40 -10.25 15.07
CA THR A 141 16.53 -9.79 13.98
C THR A 141 15.97 -8.40 14.24
N TYR A 142 15.59 -8.08 15.49
CA TYR A 142 15.23 -6.70 15.85
C TYR A 142 16.40 -5.74 15.58
N LYS A 143 17.61 -6.07 16.02
CA LYS A 143 18.78 -5.19 15.85
C LYS A 143 19.08 -4.90 14.38
N GLU A 144 18.88 -5.89 13.51
CA GLU A 144 19.01 -5.75 12.05
C GLU A 144 17.92 -4.82 11.48
N ASN A 145 16.68 -4.99 11.93
CA ASN A 145 15.50 -4.28 11.43
C ASN A 145 15.26 -2.92 12.10
N MET A 146 15.94 -2.62 13.20
CA MET A 146 15.67 -1.50 14.10
C MET A 146 15.62 -0.15 13.37
N LYS A 147 16.53 0.09 12.41
CA LYS A 147 16.55 1.34 11.65
C LYS A 147 15.28 1.49 10.81
N GLU A 148 14.88 0.43 10.14
CA GLU A 148 13.69 0.40 9.29
C GLU A 148 12.41 0.60 10.12
N ASP A 149 12.31 -0.15 11.22
CA ASP A 149 11.17 -0.14 12.12
C ASP A 149 10.97 1.22 12.78
N LEU A 150 12.05 1.84 13.27
CA LEU A 150 12.01 3.17 13.89
C LEU A 150 11.72 4.27 12.88
N LEU A 151 12.29 4.20 11.67
CA LEU A 151 11.98 5.19 10.63
C LEU A 151 10.52 5.10 10.19
N ALA A 152 9.97 3.90 10.03
CA ALA A 152 8.56 3.70 9.74
C ALA A 152 7.67 4.24 10.87
N LEU A 153 8.01 3.94 12.13
CA LEU A 153 7.30 4.45 13.30
C LEU A 153 7.31 5.98 13.32
N TRP A 154 8.47 6.62 13.18
CA TRP A 154 8.62 8.07 13.27
C TRP A 154 7.89 8.80 12.15
N LYS A 155 7.88 8.26 10.93
CA LYS A 155 7.13 8.83 9.79
C LYS A 155 5.62 8.97 10.06
N ILE A 156 5.08 8.14 10.95
CA ILE A 156 3.66 8.14 11.30
C ILE A 156 3.45 8.90 12.61
N TRP A 157 4.16 8.50 13.66
CA TRP A 157 3.91 8.98 15.00
C TRP A 157 4.38 10.40 15.23
N VAL A 158 5.50 10.85 14.64
CA VAL A 158 5.95 12.23 14.85
C VAL A 158 4.97 13.23 14.22
N PRO A 159 4.59 13.11 12.92
CA PRO A 159 3.58 13.99 12.33
C PRO A 159 2.22 13.88 13.02
N ALA A 160 1.75 12.66 13.31
CA ALA A 160 0.46 12.47 13.98
C ALA A 160 0.44 13.09 15.38
N THR A 161 1.54 12.99 16.13
CA THR A 161 1.66 13.59 17.45
C THR A 161 1.65 15.10 17.37
N LEU A 162 2.44 15.70 16.47
CA LEU A 162 2.44 17.14 16.25
C LEU A 162 1.05 17.66 15.85
N ALA A 163 0.39 16.99 14.90
CA ALA A 163 -0.95 17.35 14.46
C ALA A 163 -1.99 17.22 15.60
N ASN A 164 -1.89 16.16 16.41
CA ASN A 164 -2.77 15.94 17.54
C ASN A 164 -2.63 17.02 18.62
N PHE A 165 -1.39 17.46 18.91
CA PHE A 165 -1.16 18.51 19.91
C PHE A 165 -1.45 19.92 19.39
N ALA A 166 -1.23 20.17 18.11
CA ALA A 166 -1.50 21.46 17.48
C ALA A 166 -3.00 21.66 17.22
N PHE A 167 -3.66 20.74 16.51
CA PHE A 167 -4.95 21.02 15.89
C PHE A 167 -6.14 20.31 16.54
N MET A 168 -5.92 19.20 17.26
CA MET A 168 -7.05 18.37 17.70
C MET A 168 -7.73 18.90 18.99
N PRO A 169 -9.07 19.06 18.97
CA PRO A 169 -9.87 19.34 20.16
C PRO A 169 -9.67 18.27 21.24
N MET A 170 -9.82 18.64 22.52
CA MET A 170 -9.58 17.73 23.66
C MET A 170 -10.35 16.41 23.58
N TYR A 171 -11.58 16.42 23.08
CA TYR A 171 -12.41 15.22 22.93
C TYR A 171 -11.97 14.31 21.77
N MET A 172 -11.31 14.85 20.73
CA MET A 172 -10.85 14.09 19.56
C MET A 172 -9.47 13.45 19.74
N ARG A 173 -8.67 13.91 20.71
CA ARG A 173 -7.27 13.46 20.80
C ARG A 173 -7.12 11.97 21.07
N ILE A 174 -7.93 11.42 21.96
CA ILE A 174 -7.90 10.00 22.28
C ILE A 174 -8.36 9.17 21.06
N PRO A 175 -9.49 9.50 20.39
CA PRO A 175 -9.84 8.88 19.10
C PRO A 175 -8.75 8.98 18.03
N CYS A 176 -8.12 10.14 17.83
CA CYS A 176 -7.07 10.31 16.83
C CYS A 176 -5.85 9.43 17.11
N VAL A 177 -5.40 9.36 18.37
CA VAL A 177 -4.30 8.47 18.78
C VAL A 177 -4.69 7.00 18.60
N ALA A 178 -5.93 6.63 18.90
CA ALA A 178 -6.42 5.27 18.67
C ALA A 178 -6.44 4.90 17.17
N ALA A 179 -6.85 5.83 16.31
CA ALA A 179 -6.82 5.65 14.85
C ALA A 179 -5.39 5.51 14.31
N THR A 180 -4.47 6.39 14.73
CA THR A 180 -3.04 6.29 14.40
C THR A 180 -2.46 4.97 14.90
N SER A 181 -2.84 4.51 16.09
CA SER A 181 -2.41 3.23 16.65
C SER A 181 -2.92 2.04 15.85
N ALA A 182 -4.17 2.07 15.38
CA ALA A 182 -4.72 1.03 14.52
C ALA A 182 -4.00 0.98 13.16
N LEU A 183 -3.77 2.14 12.54
CA LEU A 183 -3.00 2.26 11.31
C LEU A 183 -1.57 1.73 11.47
N TRP A 184 -0.87 2.14 12.52
CA TRP A 184 0.47 1.65 12.84
C TRP A 184 0.49 0.14 13.04
N THR A 185 -0.54 -0.42 13.70
CA THR A 185 -0.63 -1.87 13.91
C THR A 185 -0.79 -2.63 12.59
N CYS A 186 -1.57 -2.08 11.65
CA CYS A 186 -1.64 -2.64 10.29
C CYS A 186 -0.28 -2.58 9.59
N ILE A 187 0.45 -1.48 9.71
CA ILE A 187 1.77 -1.31 9.09
C ILE A 187 2.79 -2.28 9.69
N LEU A 188 2.82 -2.41 11.01
CA LEU A 188 3.68 -3.36 11.70
C LEU A 188 3.37 -4.81 11.32
N SER A 189 2.08 -5.14 11.16
CA SER A 189 1.63 -6.43 10.63
C SER A 189 2.09 -6.66 9.20
N ALA A 190 1.97 -5.67 8.31
CA ALA A 190 2.46 -5.80 6.93
C ALA A 190 3.99 -5.93 6.86
N MET A 191 4.73 -5.16 7.66
CA MET A 191 6.20 -5.15 7.66
C MET A 191 6.80 -6.42 8.27
N ARG A 192 6.20 -6.93 9.36
CA ARG A 192 6.82 -7.93 10.24
C ARG A 192 5.93 -9.11 10.57
N GLY A 193 4.74 -9.23 9.99
CA GLY A 193 3.83 -10.33 10.25
C GLY A 193 4.12 -11.60 9.45
N GLY A 194 4.81 -11.51 8.31
CA GLY A 194 5.18 -12.68 7.49
C GLY A 194 6.42 -13.46 7.99
N ASP A 195 6.62 -14.64 7.39
CA ASP A 195 7.85 -15.43 7.54
C ASP A 195 9.04 -14.70 6.92
N VAL A 196 10.21 -14.87 7.53
CA VAL A 196 11.47 -14.15 7.26
C VAL A 196 12.06 -14.47 5.86
N VAL A 197 11.35 -15.18 4.98
CA VAL A 197 11.81 -15.55 3.63
C VAL A 197 11.90 -14.34 2.69
N HIS A 198 11.37 -13.18 3.09
CA HIS A 198 11.51 -11.92 2.34
C HIS A 198 12.61 -10.98 2.88
N SER A 199 13.50 -11.44 3.77
CA SER A 199 14.50 -10.55 4.39
C SER A 199 15.64 -10.14 3.47
N ASP A 200 15.95 -10.89 2.42
CA ASP A 200 17.17 -10.67 1.63
C ASP A 200 17.00 -9.66 0.49
N ASP A 201 15.76 -9.32 0.13
CA ASP A 201 15.41 -8.23 -0.82
C ASP A 201 14.92 -6.95 -0.13
N MET A 202 14.83 -6.92 1.20
CA MET A 202 14.47 -5.73 1.98
C MET A 202 15.71 -4.84 2.23
N GLY A 203 16.48 -4.60 1.17
CA GLY A 203 17.49 -3.56 1.13
C GLY A 203 16.79 -2.20 1.16
N ALA A 204 16.80 -1.55 2.33
CA ALA A 204 16.30 -0.20 2.58
C ALA A 204 14.82 0.05 2.23
N VAL A 205 14.02 0.44 3.23
CA VAL A 205 12.71 1.04 3.00
C VAL A 205 12.86 2.37 2.25
N THR A 206 12.75 2.27 0.94
CA THR A 206 12.33 3.34 0.04
C THR A 206 11.55 2.69 -1.11
N GLY A 207 10.26 3.00 -1.24
CA GLY A 207 9.45 2.56 -2.39
C GLY A 207 8.54 1.38 -2.08
N ALA A 208 9.07 0.15 -2.05
CA ALA A 208 8.28 -1.07 -2.26
C ALA A 208 7.07 -1.29 -1.32
N SER A 209 7.20 -1.16 0.01
CA SER A 209 6.05 -1.38 0.92
C SER A 209 5.04 -0.24 0.91
N PHE A 210 5.52 0.99 0.62
CA PHE A 210 4.65 2.15 0.40
C PHE A 210 3.97 2.04 -0.96
N GLU A 211 4.64 1.52 -1.99
CA GLU A 211 4.05 1.18 -3.28
C GLU A 211 3.09 0.02 -3.18
N LEU A 212 3.34 -1.02 -2.39
CA LEU A 212 2.38 -2.11 -2.17
C LEU A 212 1.11 -1.61 -1.46
N MET A 213 1.26 -0.71 -0.50
CA MET A 213 0.12 -0.03 0.13
C MET A 213 -0.57 0.93 -0.84
N LYS A 214 0.18 1.69 -1.62
CA LYS A 214 -0.33 2.63 -2.61
C LYS A 214 -1.02 1.90 -3.76
N GLU A 215 -0.49 0.79 -4.26
CA GLU A 215 -1.12 -0.11 -5.24
C GLU A 215 -2.37 -0.77 -4.63
N GLY A 216 -2.34 -1.15 -3.36
CA GLY A 216 -3.50 -1.68 -2.64
C GLY A 216 -4.62 -0.65 -2.45
N ILE A 217 -4.27 0.61 -2.22
CA ILE A 217 -5.20 1.74 -2.08
C ILE A 217 -5.64 2.25 -3.46
N ASP A 218 -4.72 2.43 -4.40
CA ASP A 218 -4.98 2.82 -5.78
C ASP A 218 -5.86 1.77 -6.43
N SER A 219 -5.66 0.46 -6.24
CA SER A 219 -6.59 -0.58 -6.75
C SER A 219 -8.00 -0.51 -6.15
N LEU A 220 -8.16 0.02 -4.93
CA LEU A 220 -9.47 0.31 -4.34
C LEU A 220 -10.12 1.58 -4.91
N PHE A 221 -9.34 2.45 -5.57
CA PHE A 221 -9.79 3.75 -6.10
C PHE A 221 -9.56 3.92 -7.62
N THR A 222 -9.02 2.93 -8.32
CA THR A 222 -8.85 2.93 -9.77
C THR A 222 -10.13 2.41 -10.41
N SER A 223 -10.97 3.33 -10.88
CA SER A 223 -11.98 2.98 -11.87
C SER A 223 -11.30 2.66 -13.20
N SER A 224 -11.77 1.62 -13.90
CA SER A 224 -11.59 1.53 -15.35
C SER A 224 -12.03 2.85 -15.99
N VAL A 225 -11.39 3.27 -17.08
CA VAL A 225 -11.64 4.58 -17.74
C VAL A 225 -13.16 4.79 -17.88
N ASP A 226 -13.72 5.64 -17.01
CA ASP A 226 -15.16 5.86 -16.99
C ASP A 226 -15.50 6.72 -18.21
N VAL A 227 -16.21 6.11 -19.16
CA VAL A 227 -16.57 6.77 -20.41
C VAL A 227 -17.82 7.59 -20.13
N ASP A 228 -17.63 8.86 -19.74
CA ASP A 228 -18.73 9.79 -19.50
C ASP A 228 -19.64 9.84 -20.76
N PRO A 229 -20.92 9.48 -20.64
CA PRO A 229 -21.83 9.42 -21.78
C PRO A 229 -22.07 10.78 -22.45
N ASN A 230 -21.75 11.89 -21.78
CA ASN A 230 -21.94 13.25 -22.29
C ASN A 230 -20.69 13.82 -22.98
N LEU A 231 -19.54 13.14 -22.85
CA LEU A 231 -18.29 13.56 -23.47
C LEU A 231 -17.97 12.68 -24.68
N SER A 232 -17.11 13.21 -25.54
CA SER A 232 -16.50 12.44 -26.60
C SER A 232 -15.11 12.01 -26.18
N HIS A 233 -14.80 10.75 -26.48
CA HIS A 233 -13.61 10.08 -26.03
C HIS A 233 -12.71 9.77 -27.22
N ILE A 234 -11.45 10.17 -27.15
CA ILE A 234 -10.44 9.89 -28.16
C ILE A 234 -9.21 9.25 -27.51
N VAL A 235 -8.54 8.39 -28.27
CA VAL A 235 -7.23 7.87 -27.92
C VAL A 235 -6.19 8.57 -28.79
N VAL A 236 -5.23 9.22 -28.14
CA VAL A 236 -4.06 9.84 -28.75
C VAL A 236 -2.90 8.87 -28.57
N SER A 237 -2.34 8.38 -29.68
CA SER A 237 -1.13 7.57 -29.70
C SER A 237 -0.04 8.30 -30.46
N ALA A 238 1.15 8.44 -29.88
CA ALA A 238 2.28 9.11 -30.52
C ALA A 238 3.56 8.29 -30.30
N ALA A 239 4.45 8.32 -31.30
CA ALA A 239 5.75 7.65 -31.26
C ALA A 239 6.76 8.44 -32.10
N GLY A 240 7.86 8.83 -31.49
CA GLY A 240 8.91 9.58 -32.17
C GLY A 240 10.18 9.69 -31.33
N PRO A 241 11.19 10.43 -31.83
CA PRO A 241 12.43 10.62 -31.10
C PRO A 241 12.19 11.37 -29.78
N ASP A 242 12.82 10.91 -28.71
CA ASP A 242 12.71 11.50 -27.37
C ASP A 242 13.23 12.94 -27.37
N LYS A 243 12.43 13.84 -26.81
CA LYS A 243 12.74 15.26 -26.69
C LYS A 243 12.06 15.83 -25.44
N VAL A 244 12.79 16.66 -24.72
CA VAL A 244 12.24 17.41 -23.59
C VAL A 244 11.03 18.23 -24.05
N GLY A 245 9.92 18.09 -23.34
CA GLY A 245 8.71 18.89 -23.57
C GLY A 245 7.56 18.16 -24.27
N TRP A 246 7.73 16.91 -24.72
CA TRP A 246 6.66 16.17 -25.40
C TRP A 246 5.35 16.08 -24.62
N VAL A 247 5.45 15.68 -23.36
CA VAL A 247 4.28 15.58 -22.48
C VAL A 247 3.60 16.94 -22.31
N SER A 248 4.40 18.00 -22.13
CA SER A 248 3.88 19.37 -21.96
C SER A 248 3.15 19.85 -23.22
N LEU A 249 3.74 19.67 -24.41
CA LEU A 249 3.15 20.10 -25.68
C LEU A 249 1.81 19.40 -25.95
N VAL A 250 1.76 18.08 -25.80
CA VAL A 250 0.52 17.31 -26.02
C VAL A 250 -0.53 17.65 -24.96
N ALA A 251 -0.15 17.72 -23.68
CA ALA A 251 -1.07 18.06 -22.61
C ALA A 251 -1.65 19.47 -22.76
N ASN A 252 -0.84 20.46 -23.15
CA ASN A 252 -1.29 21.82 -23.40
C ASN A 252 -2.22 21.88 -24.62
N ALA A 253 -1.91 21.16 -25.70
CA ALA A 253 -2.78 21.10 -26.88
C ALA A 253 -4.17 20.53 -26.53
N VAL A 254 -4.22 19.53 -25.63
CA VAL A 254 -5.48 18.98 -25.10
C VAL A 254 -6.20 19.99 -24.19
N ALA A 255 -5.49 20.58 -23.23
CA ALA A 255 -6.05 21.50 -22.25
C ALA A 255 -6.60 22.78 -22.89
N ASN A 256 -5.96 23.31 -23.94
CA ASN A 256 -6.41 24.50 -24.67
C ASN A 256 -7.79 24.31 -25.32
N GLU A 257 -8.21 23.07 -25.57
CA GLU A 257 -9.53 22.72 -26.10
C GLU A 257 -10.52 22.27 -25.01
N ASP A 258 -10.25 22.59 -23.74
CA ASP A 258 -10.99 22.10 -22.56
C ASP A 258 -11.08 20.55 -22.53
N GLY A 259 -10.10 19.87 -23.11
CA GLY A 259 -9.98 18.42 -23.03
C GLY A 259 -9.35 18.00 -21.72
N ASN A 260 -9.77 16.85 -21.20
CA ASN A 260 -9.21 16.22 -20.01
C ASN A 260 -8.52 14.90 -20.37
N ILE A 261 -7.29 14.72 -19.93
CA ILE A 261 -6.58 13.43 -20.06
C ILE A 261 -7.00 12.58 -18.86
N THR A 262 -7.82 11.55 -19.07
CA THR A 262 -8.32 10.73 -17.94
C THR A 262 -7.50 9.47 -17.71
N HIS A 263 -6.70 9.04 -18.69
CA HIS A 263 -5.75 7.94 -18.54
C HIS A 263 -4.57 8.10 -19.50
N SER A 264 -3.36 7.74 -19.09
CA SER A 264 -2.19 7.79 -19.97
C SER A 264 -1.12 6.79 -19.58
N LYS A 265 -0.46 6.21 -20.58
CA LYS A 265 0.80 5.45 -20.44
C LYS A 265 1.84 6.07 -21.37
N MET A 266 3.06 6.21 -20.88
CA MET A 266 4.17 6.74 -21.65
C MET A 266 5.41 5.92 -21.36
N ILE A 267 6.22 5.64 -22.37
CA ILE A 267 7.45 4.87 -22.20
C ILE A 267 8.54 5.45 -23.09
N ARG A 268 9.76 5.48 -22.54
CA ARG A 268 10.97 5.83 -23.29
C ARG A 268 11.83 4.58 -23.42
N LEU A 269 12.21 4.25 -24.65
CA LEU A 269 13.12 3.14 -24.96
C LEU A 269 14.24 3.65 -25.85
N GLY A 270 15.42 3.85 -25.26
CA GLY A 270 16.56 4.43 -25.96
C GLY A 270 16.27 5.87 -26.42
N HIS A 271 16.29 6.08 -27.73
CA HIS A 271 16.00 7.37 -28.36
C HIS A 271 14.53 7.53 -28.74
N ASP A 272 13.67 6.52 -28.53
CA ASP A 272 12.26 6.59 -28.87
C ASP A 272 11.40 6.89 -27.64
N PHE A 273 10.38 7.70 -27.84
CA PHE A 273 9.36 8.05 -26.86
C PHE A 273 7.98 7.72 -27.40
N LEU A 274 7.21 6.95 -26.63
CA LEU A 274 5.86 6.52 -26.98
C LEU A 274 4.86 7.05 -25.96
N ILE A 275 3.72 7.49 -26.46
CA ILE A 275 2.60 8.03 -25.69
C ILE A 275 1.33 7.27 -26.10
N LEU A 276 0.55 6.86 -25.11
CA LEU A 276 -0.84 6.45 -25.27
C LEU A 276 -1.68 7.22 -24.23
N MET A 277 -2.64 8.01 -24.69
CA MET A 277 -3.49 8.84 -23.84
C MET A 277 -4.95 8.67 -24.22
N HIS A 278 -5.79 8.55 -23.20
CA HIS A 278 -7.22 8.68 -23.32
C HIS A 278 -7.63 10.11 -22.95
N VAL A 279 -8.34 10.77 -23.86
CA VAL A 279 -8.78 12.15 -23.73
C VAL A 279 -10.29 12.21 -23.82
N ALA A 280 -10.92 12.84 -22.83
CA ALA A 280 -12.34 13.16 -22.81
C ALA A 280 -12.51 14.66 -23.08
N VAL A 281 -13.34 15.02 -24.04
CA VAL A 281 -13.59 16.42 -24.44
C VAL A 281 -15.05 16.59 -24.87
N LYS A 282 -15.58 17.80 -24.81
CA LYS A 282 -16.94 18.07 -25.27
C LYS A 282 -17.12 17.70 -26.76
N PRO A 283 -18.24 17.06 -27.16
CA PRO A 283 -18.44 16.59 -28.53
C PRO A 283 -18.21 17.63 -29.62
N GLU A 284 -18.58 18.88 -29.37
CA GLU A 284 -18.41 20.01 -30.29
C GLU A 284 -16.94 20.40 -30.52
N LYS A 285 -16.03 20.10 -29.59
CA LYS A 285 -14.61 20.48 -29.66
C LYS A 285 -13.70 19.38 -30.21
N VAL A 286 -14.18 18.15 -30.36
CA VAL A 286 -13.33 17.00 -30.75
C VAL A 286 -12.65 17.22 -32.09
N LYS A 287 -13.39 17.73 -33.08
CA LYS A 287 -12.83 17.98 -34.43
C LYS A 287 -11.74 19.04 -34.38
N THR A 288 -11.95 20.11 -33.61
CA THR A 288 -10.97 21.17 -33.40
C THR A 288 -9.72 20.64 -32.71
N LEU A 289 -9.88 19.86 -31.64
CA LEU A 289 -8.77 19.23 -30.92
C LEU A 289 -7.95 18.30 -31.83
N VAL A 290 -8.61 17.41 -32.56
CA VAL A 290 -7.92 16.50 -33.50
C VAL A 290 -7.17 17.29 -34.58
N SER A 291 -7.78 18.36 -35.10
CA SER A 291 -7.11 19.23 -36.07
C SER A 291 -5.89 19.92 -35.47
N HIS A 292 -5.98 20.49 -34.26
CA HIS A 292 -4.87 21.15 -33.60
C HIS A 292 -3.73 20.19 -33.26
N LEU A 293 -4.03 18.97 -32.83
CA LEU A 293 -3.01 17.95 -32.56
C LEU A 293 -2.28 17.53 -33.85
N ASN A 294 -3.00 17.37 -34.96
CA ASN A 294 -2.41 16.92 -36.23
C ASN A 294 -1.71 18.05 -37.01
N SER A 295 -2.13 19.30 -36.84
CA SER A 295 -1.59 20.45 -37.57
C SER A 295 -0.49 21.21 -36.82
N ASN A 296 -0.16 20.83 -35.59
CA ASN A 296 0.89 21.47 -34.82
C ASN A 296 2.29 21.05 -35.33
N PRO A 297 3.09 21.98 -35.91
CA PRO A 297 4.41 21.66 -36.43
C PRO A 297 5.38 21.16 -35.36
N ASP A 298 5.21 21.61 -34.12
CA ASP A 298 6.06 21.17 -33.01
C ASP A 298 5.83 19.70 -32.68
N LEU A 299 4.63 19.16 -32.94
CA LEU A 299 4.25 17.77 -32.68
C LEU A 299 4.49 16.84 -33.88
N GLU A 300 4.91 17.36 -35.04
CA GLU A 300 5.16 16.58 -36.25
C GLU A 300 6.16 15.42 -36.02
N PRO A 301 7.27 15.60 -35.28
CA PRO A 301 8.22 14.50 -35.03
C PRO A 301 7.64 13.34 -34.21
N LEU A 302 6.55 13.56 -33.46
CA LEU A 302 5.92 12.57 -32.59
C LEU A 302 5.00 11.58 -33.34
N ASN A 303 4.84 11.70 -34.67
CA ASN A 303 3.96 10.87 -35.51
C ASN A 303 2.60 10.58 -34.84
N LEU A 304 1.94 11.64 -34.38
CA LEU A 304 0.73 11.53 -33.59
C LEU A 304 -0.42 10.98 -34.44
N LYS A 305 -1.15 10.02 -33.86
CA LYS A 305 -2.37 9.45 -34.41
C LYS A 305 -3.49 9.59 -33.38
N THR A 306 -4.65 9.99 -33.85
CA THR A 306 -5.86 10.07 -33.05
C THR A 306 -6.87 9.04 -33.55
N SER A 307 -7.51 8.34 -32.63
CA SER A 307 -8.61 7.43 -32.92
C SER A 307 -9.78 7.76 -32.02
N PHE A 308 -10.98 7.76 -32.58
CA PHE A 308 -12.20 7.97 -31.80
C PHE A 308 -12.52 6.68 -31.07
N LEU A 309 -12.78 6.77 -29.77
CA LEU A 309 -13.47 5.70 -29.06
C LEU A 309 -14.95 5.83 -29.38
N SER A 310 -15.37 5.30 -30.52
CA SER A 310 -16.76 4.93 -30.70
C SER A 310 -17.13 3.91 -29.62
N LYS A 311 -18.27 4.10 -28.94
CA LYS A 311 -18.89 3.07 -28.08
C LYS A 311 -18.73 1.73 -28.82
N ARG A 312 -18.02 0.79 -28.20
CA ARG A 312 -17.68 -0.51 -28.79
C ARG A 312 -18.97 -1.16 -29.32
N GLN A 313 -19.24 -1.09 -30.62
CA GLN A 313 -20.33 -1.83 -31.26
C GLN A 313 -19.85 -3.25 -31.55
N THR A 314 -19.48 -4.02 -30.54
CA THR A 314 -19.24 -5.46 -30.66
C THR A 314 -19.40 -6.13 -29.30
N GLY A 315 -20.49 -6.87 -29.13
CA GLY A 315 -20.67 -7.90 -28.08
C GLY A 315 -21.00 -7.40 -26.67
N LYS A 316 -21.89 -8.14 -25.99
CA LYS A 316 -21.98 -8.10 -24.53
C LYS A 316 -20.62 -8.54 -23.98
N PHE A 317 -19.78 -7.60 -23.58
CA PHE A 317 -18.64 -7.92 -22.72
C PHE A 317 -19.09 -7.68 -21.29
N ASP A 318 -19.09 -8.76 -20.51
CA ASP A 318 -19.35 -8.70 -19.08
C ASP A 318 -18.30 -7.79 -18.42
N LYS A 319 -18.72 -6.97 -17.45
CA LYS A 319 -17.78 -6.14 -16.67
C LYS A 319 -16.64 -7.04 -16.15
N PRO A 320 -15.38 -6.56 -16.13
CA PRO A 320 -14.33 -7.32 -15.46
C PRO A 320 -14.78 -7.57 -14.01
N LEU A 321 -14.82 -8.83 -13.59
CA LEU A 321 -15.28 -9.24 -12.26
C LEU A 321 -14.10 -9.64 -11.36
N THR A 322 -12.92 -9.83 -11.95
CA THR A 322 -11.73 -10.31 -11.24
C THR A 322 -10.48 -9.81 -11.93
N GLY A 323 -9.67 -9.02 -11.24
CA GLY A 323 -8.31 -8.64 -11.65
C GLY A 323 -7.28 -9.66 -11.19
N ILE A 324 -6.21 -9.88 -11.94
CA ILE A 324 -5.14 -10.82 -11.61
C ILE A 324 -3.79 -10.17 -11.89
N LYS A 325 -2.88 -10.13 -10.91
CA LYS A 325 -1.48 -9.73 -11.09
C LYS A 325 -0.62 -10.99 -11.08
N ILE A 326 0.13 -11.20 -12.15
CA ILE A 326 1.04 -12.32 -12.34
C ILE A 326 2.45 -11.75 -12.37
N HIS A 327 3.26 -12.11 -11.39
CA HIS A 327 4.64 -11.69 -11.23
C HIS A 327 5.56 -12.88 -11.44
N CYS A 328 6.52 -12.78 -12.36
CA CYS A 328 7.49 -13.84 -12.64
C CYS A 328 8.92 -13.27 -12.64
N VAL A 329 9.84 -13.97 -11.99
CA VAL A 329 11.27 -13.62 -11.94
C VAL A 329 12.09 -14.87 -12.18
N GLY A 330 13.05 -14.80 -13.08
CA GLY A 330 13.99 -15.89 -13.35
C GLY A 330 15.18 -15.44 -14.17
N ILE A 331 16.16 -16.32 -14.33
CA ILE A 331 17.30 -16.07 -15.21
C ILE A 331 16.82 -15.82 -16.64
N ASP A 332 17.30 -14.72 -17.23
CA ASP A 332 16.91 -14.26 -18.57
C ASP A 332 17.16 -15.32 -19.65
N LYS A 333 16.10 -15.63 -20.40
CA LYS A 333 16.11 -16.59 -21.50
C LYS A 333 15.15 -16.13 -22.61
N PRO A 334 15.48 -16.39 -23.89
CA PRO A 334 14.56 -16.15 -24.99
C PRO A 334 13.23 -16.89 -24.78
N GLY A 335 12.12 -16.18 -25.02
CA GLY A 335 10.77 -16.77 -25.00
C GLY A 335 10.04 -16.73 -23.67
N MET A 336 10.63 -16.19 -22.59
CA MET A 336 9.95 -16.11 -21.28
C MET A 336 8.65 -15.32 -21.32
N LEU A 337 8.65 -14.11 -21.91
CA LEU A 337 7.44 -13.32 -22.07
C LEU A 337 6.41 -14.00 -22.99
N ALA A 338 6.87 -14.67 -24.05
CA ALA A 338 6.00 -15.39 -24.97
C ALA A 338 5.27 -16.54 -24.26
N ALA A 339 5.97 -17.28 -23.38
CA ALA A 339 5.36 -18.39 -22.65
C ALA A 339 4.36 -17.91 -21.58
N VAL A 340 4.70 -16.85 -20.83
CA VAL A 340 3.78 -16.23 -19.86
C VAL A 340 2.53 -15.69 -20.56
N SER A 341 2.71 -14.88 -21.62
CA SER A 341 1.57 -14.32 -22.37
C SER A 341 0.71 -15.39 -23.03
N LYS A 342 1.31 -16.47 -23.54
CA LYS A 342 0.56 -17.62 -24.07
C LYS A 342 -0.31 -18.25 -22.98
N LYS A 343 0.24 -18.49 -21.79
CA LYS A 343 -0.53 -19.10 -20.69
C LYS A 343 -1.67 -18.21 -20.22
N VAL A 344 -1.44 -16.90 -20.13
CA VAL A 344 -2.50 -15.91 -19.85
C VAL A 344 -3.64 -15.99 -20.88
N SER A 345 -3.29 -16.11 -22.17
CA SER A 345 -4.29 -16.26 -23.23
C SER A 345 -5.03 -17.61 -23.20
N GLU A 346 -4.36 -18.70 -22.86
CA GLU A 346 -4.97 -20.05 -22.72
C GLU A 346 -6.02 -20.05 -21.61
N GLU A 347 -5.80 -19.31 -20.52
CA GLU A 347 -6.74 -19.11 -19.42
C GLU A 347 -7.82 -18.04 -19.70
N LYS A 348 -7.89 -17.53 -20.93
CA LYS A 348 -8.87 -16.53 -21.38
C LYS A 348 -8.85 -15.24 -20.56
N LEU A 349 -7.69 -14.88 -20.03
CA LEU A 349 -7.47 -13.63 -19.32
C LEU A 349 -7.13 -12.51 -20.32
N SER A 350 -7.71 -11.34 -20.12
CA SER A 350 -7.36 -10.15 -20.90
C SER A 350 -6.19 -9.43 -20.24
N VAL A 351 -5.21 -8.97 -21.02
CA VAL A 351 -4.06 -8.23 -20.50
C VAL A 351 -4.37 -6.73 -20.44
N GLU A 352 -4.29 -6.15 -19.26
CA GLU A 352 -4.46 -4.71 -19.01
C GLU A 352 -3.11 -3.97 -19.02
N ASN A 353 -2.08 -4.60 -18.46
CA ASN A 353 -0.74 -4.05 -18.44
C ASN A 353 0.31 -5.15 -18.36
N ILE A 354 1.37 -5.06 -19.15
CA ILE A 354 2.58 -5.86 -18.96
C ILE A 354 3.77 -4.91 -18.85
N SER A 355 4.60 -5.14 -17.85
CA SER A 355 5.87 -4.46 -17.65
C SER A 355 6.97 -5.51 -17.50
N THR A 356 8.11 -5.27 -18.12
CA THR A 356 9.24 -6.20 -18.08
C THR A 356 10.53 -5.46 -17.81
N GLU A 357 11.39 -6.02 -16.97
CA GLU A 357 12.66 -5.42 -16.60
C GLU A 357 13.79 -6.46 -16.59
N LEU A 358 15.01 -6.03 -16.90
CA LEU A 358 16.22 -6.81 -16.69
C LEU A 358 17.02 -6.22 -15.53
N LYS A 359 17.38 -7.05 -14.55
CA LYS A 359 18.22 -6.66 -13.41
C LYS A 359 19.39 -7.64 -13.26
N LEU A 360 20.50 -7.18 -12.68
CA LEU A 360 21.61 -8.05 -12.32
C LEU A 360 21.47 -8.51 -10.87
N ASP A 361 21.68 -9.79 -10.60
CA ASP A 361 21.80 -10.30 -9.23
C ASP A 361 23.21 -10.03 -8.64
N ARG A 362 23.40 -10.35 -7.36
CA ARG A 362 24.71 -10.21 -6.69
C ARG A 362 25.80 -11.12 -7.27
N SER A 363 25.41 -12.15 -8.01
CA SER A 363 26.30 -13.10 -8.68
C SER A 363 26.61 -12.71 -10.13
N GLY A 364 26.04 -11.61 -10.63
CA GLY A 364 26.21 -11.12 -12.00
C GLY A 364 25.30 -11.76 -13.05
N ASN A 365 24.33 -12.60 -12.66
CA ASN A 365 23.35 -13.16 -13.58
C ASN A 365 22.29 -12.11 -13.94
N ARG A 366 21.80 -12.17 -15.18
CA ARG A 366 20.67 -11.35 -15.63
C ARG A 366 19.36 -12.03 -15.23
N LEU A 367 18.58 -11.34 -14.40
CA LEU A 367 17.23 -11.73 -14.02
C LEU A 367 16.22 -10.94 -14.85
N PHE A 368 15.28 -11.65 -15.44
CA PHE A 368 14.17 -11.10 -16.19
C PHE A 368 12.90 -11.10 -15.33
N TYR A 369 12.35 -9.91 -15.15
CA TYR A 369 11.14 -9.63 -14.38
C TYR A 369 9.97 -9.43 -15.34
N ILE A 370 8.84 -10.05 -15.05
CA ILE A 370 7.59 -9.89 -15.78
C ILE A 370 6.49 -9.58 -14.77
N ASP A 371 5.89 -8.40 -14.89
CA ASP A 371 4.70 -7.99 -14.17
C ASP A 371 3.52 -7.87 -15.14
N CYS A 372 2.57 -8.79 -15.04
CA CYS A 372 1.42 -8.90 -15.93
C CYS A 372 0.12 -8.70 -15.15
N TYR A 373 -0.58 -7.62 -15.43
CA TYR A 373 -1.90 -7.31 -14.90
C TYR A 373 -2.95 -7.73 -15.92
N CYS A 374 -3.84 -8.60 -15.48
CA CYS A 374 -4.87 -9.21 -16.29
C CYS A 374 -6.26 -8.98 -15.66
N SER A 375 -7.30 -9.13 -16.48
CA SER A 375 -8.70 -9.11 -16.06
C SER A 375 -9.44 -10.31 -16.63
N ALA A 376 -10.42 -10.81 -15.87
CA ALA A 376 -11.36 -11.83 -16.30
C ALA A 376 -12.78 -11.26 -16.35
N THR A 377 -13.51 -11.57 -17.43
CA THR A 377 -14.91 -11.17 -17.61
C THR A 377 -15.89 -12.07 -16.85
N LYS A 378 -15.42 -13.22 -16.35
CA LYS A 378 -16.17 -14.10 -15.44
C LYS A 378 -15.60 -14.01 -14.03
N LYS A 379 -16.44 -14.23 -13.02
CA LYS A 379 -15.97 -14.50 -11.67
C LYS A 379 -15.24 -15.84 -11.68
N LEU A 380 -13.95 -15.82 -11.38
CA LEU A 380 -13.15 -17.03 -11.33
C LEU A 380 -13.55 -17.84 -10.09
N THR A 381 -13.87 -19.12 -10.29
CA THR A 381 -14.11 -20.04 -9.19
C THR A 381 -12.77 -20.43 -8.56
N LYS A 382 -12.82 -21.09 -7.40
CA LYS A 382 -11.62 -21.63 -6.78
C LYS A 382 -10.92 -22.63 -7.72
N ASP A 383 -11.67 -23.49 -8.40
CA ASP A 383 -11.11 -24.48 -9.34
C ASP A 383 -10.42 -23.81 -10.54
N ASP A 384 -10.96 -22.70 -11.04
CA ASP A 384 -10.32 -21.92 -12.10
C ASP A 384 -8.97 -21.35 -11.65
N LEU A 385 -8.90 -20.87 -10.39
CA LEU A 385 -7.67 -20.34 -9.81
C LEU A 385 -6.65 -21.44 -9.51
N ASP A 386 -7.09 -22.56 -8.94
CA ASP A 386 -6.23 -23.72 -8.66
C ASP A 386 -5.61 -24.22 -9.98
N LYS A 387 -6.38 -24.28 -11.06
CA LYS A 387 -5.88 -24.61 -12.41
C LYS A 387 -4.86 -23.59 -12.91
N LEU A 388 -5.14 -22.29 -12.78
CA LEU A 388 -4.20 -21.22 -13.14
C LEU A 388 -2.87 -21.35 -12.36
N TYR A 389 -2.93 -21.63 -11.06
CA TYR A 389 -1.74 -21.86 -10.23
C TYR A 389 -0.97 -23.10 -10.67
N GLU A 390 -1.64 -24.22 -10.95
CA GLU A 390 -1.00 -25.44 -11.46
C GLU A 390 -0.30 -25.19 -12.79
N ASP A 391 -0.97 -24.52 -13.71
CA ASP A 391 -0.46 -24.18 -15.03
C ASP A 391 0.81 -23.30 -14.96
N PHE A 392 0.81 -22.31 -14.08
CA PHE A 392 1.96 -21.45 -13.85
C PHE A 392 3.08 -22.13 -13.03
N ASN A 393 2.75 -23.11 -12.19
CA ASN A 393 3.74 -23.95 -11.52
C ASN A 393 4.45 -24.90 -12.49
N VAL A 394 3.75 -25.41 -13.52
CA VAL A 394 4.38 -26.15 -14.63
C VAL A 394 5.32 -25.21 -15.37
N LEU A 395 4.86 -24.02 -15.74
CA LEU A 395 5.67 -23.01 -16.42
C LEU A 395 6.92 -22.61 -15.61
N LYS A 396 6.77 -22.49 -14.28
CA LYS A 396 7.88 -22.23 -13.35
C LYS A 396 9.00 -23.25 -13.52
N LYS A 397 8.64 -24.54 -13.61
CA LYS A 397 9.60 -25.64 -13.76
C LYS A 397 10.20 -25.70 -15.16
N GLU A 398 9.40 -25.49 -16.20
CA GLU A 398 9.87 -25.55 -17.60
C GLU A 398 10.90 -24.45 -17.90
N LEU A 399 10.68 -23.24 -17.38
CA LEU A 399 11.54 -22.10 -17.66
C LEU A 399 12.60 -21.83 -16.57
N ASN A 400 12.55 -22.57 -15.46
CA ASN A 400 13.32 -22.31 -14.24
C ASN A 400 13.12 -20.88 -13.73
N PHE A 401 11.86 -20.45 -13.58
CA PHE A 401 11.58 -19.22 -12.85
C PHE A 401 11.90 -19.44 -11.36
N ASP A 402 12.61 -18.49 -10.75
CA ASP A 402 12.88 -18.46 -9.32
C ASP A 402 11.59 -18.16 -8.55
N VAL A 403 10.83 -17.19 -9.06
CA VAL A 403 9.58 -16.71 -8.47
C VAL A 403 8.48 -16.71 -9.52
N VAL A 404 7.33 -17.27 -9.16
CA VAL A 404 6.05 -17.08 -9.86
C VAL A 404 5.02 -16.82 -8.77
N ASP A 405 4.44 -15.63 -8.77
CA ASP A 405 3.45 -15.18 -7.80
C ASP A 405 2.22 -14.70 -8.56
N ILE A 406 1.06 -15.27 -8.25
CA ILE A 406 -0.22 -14.89 -8.85
C ILE A 406 -1.08 -14.34 -7.73
N ARG A 407 -1.59 -13.12 -7.92
CA ARG A 407 -2.45 -12.42 -6.97
C ARG A 407 -3.77 -12.10 -7.62
N VAL A 408 -4.86 -12.46 -6.96
CA VAL A 408 -6.22 -12.21 -7.46
C VAL A 408 -6.83 -11.06 -6.68
N THR A 409 -7.47 -10.13 -7.40
CA THR A 409 -8.23 -9.00 -6.86
C THR A 409 -9.67 -9.23 -7.28
N MET A 410 -10.51 -9.65 -6.34
CA MET A 410 -11.96 -9.70 -6.56
C MET A 410 -12.54 -8.32 -6.25
N ASP A 411 -13.32 -7.77 -7.19
CA ASP A 411 -14.11 -6.55 -6.98
C ASP A 411 -15.24 -6.76 -5.97
#